data_AF-A0A7R9D4F0-F1
#
_entry.id   AF-A0A7R9D4F0-F1
#
_cell.length_a   1.000
_cell.length_b   1.000
_cell.length_c   1.000
_cell.angle_alpha   90.00
_cell.angle_beta   90.00
_cell.angle_gamma   90.00
#
_symmetry.space_group_name_H-M   'P 1'
#
loop_
_entity.id
_entity.type
_entity.pdbx_description
1 polymer ?
#
loop_
_entity_poly.entity_id
_entity_poly.type
_entity_poly.pdbx_seq_one_letter_code
_entity_poly.pdbx_strand_id
1 'polypeptide(L)'
;MWWATILNSSLEDVETNFPPLFLRFFTGQTKEIARQCVEPPLRAKVKQQPTFKPRPSLQPVVSFLVSAVKQLPHENVKEAEKDESADRHVERVYCSHLFHLECLITFMKTPPFHGGKKCPTCGQRIYHDKWRLSEKITEDRWAHQQARERELKEVAEFLE
;
A
#
# COMPACT_ATOMS: atom_id res chain seq x y z
N MET A 1 -42.56 10.84 -9.40
CA MET A 1 -42.02 10.01 -8.30
C MET A 1 -41.02 9.02 -8.90
N TRP A 2 -39.74 9.40 -9.09
CA TRP A 2 -38.74 8.54 -9.77
C TRP A 2 -37.38 8.50 -9.04
N TRP A 3 -37.37 8.56 -7.71
CA TRP A 3 -36.11 8.63 -6.92
C TRP A 3 -35.84 7.38 -6.08
N ALA A 4 -36.47 6.25 -6.35
CA ALA A 4 -36.48 5.11 -5.43
C ALA A 4 -36.16 3.77 -6.11
N THR A 5 -35.05 3.64 -6.86
CA THR A 5 -34.61 2.30 -7.28
C THR A 5 -33.13 2.17 -7.71
N ILE A 6 -32.19 2.77 -6.98
CA ILE A 6 -30.80 2.25 -6.98
C ILE A 6 -30.32 2.24 -5.53
N LEU A 7 -30.97 1.43 -4.70
CA LEU A 7 -30.57 1.25 -3.31
C LEU A 7 -29.71 -0.01 -3.09
N ASN A 8 -29.52 -0.84 -4.13
CA ASN A 8 -28.87 -2.14 -3.98
C ASN A 8 -27.96 -2.45 -5.17
N SER A 9 -26.77 -1.82 -5.19
CA SER A 9 -25.65 -2.33 -5.98
C SER A 9 -24.83 -3.25 -5.07
N SER A 10 -24.92 -4.57 -5.27
CA SER A 10 -24.01 -5.52 -4.62
C SER A 10 -22.63 -5.42 -5.28
N LEU A 11 -21.58 -5.39 -4.47
CA LEU A 11 -20.21 -5.61 -4.94
C LEU A 11 -19.91 -7.09 -4.72
N GLU A 12 -19.84 -7.82 -5.82
CA GLU A 12 -19.52 -9.24 -5.81
C GLU A 12 -18.04 -9.45 -6.17
N ASP A 13 -17.41 -10.45 -5.56
CA ASP A 13 -16.07 -10.85 -5.93
C ASP A 13 -16.16 -11.56 -7.29
N VAL A 14 -15.66 -10.90 -8.33
CA VAL A 14 -15.54 -11.46 -9.68
C VAL A 14 -14.16 -12.07 -9.81
N GLU A 15 -14.04 -13.19 -10.53
CA GLU A 15 -12.72 -13.74 -10.89
C GLU A 15 -11.96 -12.70 -11.71
N THR A 16 -10.77 -12.31 -11.23
CA THR A 16 -9.90 -11.37 -11.95
C THR A 16 -8.51 -11.96 -12.11
N ASN A 17 -7.79 -11.45 -13.11
CA ASN A 17 -6.39 -11.76 -13.32
C ASN A 17 -5.45 -10.96 -12.41
N PHE A 18 -5.97 -10.09 -11.53
CA PHE A 18 -5.16 -9.28 -10.61
C PHE A 18 -4.65 -10.11 -9.43
N PRO A 19 -3.46 -9.78 -8.88
CA PRO A 19 -3.02 -10.30 -7.59
C PRO A 19 -4.05 -10.05 -6.47
N PRO A 20 -4.17 -10.93 -5.46
CA PRO A 20 -5.23 -10.82 -4.45
C PRO A 20 -5.14 -9.54 -3.59
N LEU A 21 -3.96 -8.93 -3.49
CA LEU A 21 -3.80 -7.59 -2.90
C LEU A 21 -4.72 -6.54 -3.55
N PHE A 22 -4.81 -6.53 -4.88
CA PHE A 22 -5.62 -5.54 -5.60
C PHE A 22 -7.10 -5.79 -5.41
N LEU A 23 -7.53 -7.05 -5.37
CA LEU A 23 -8.92 -7.40 -5.05
C LEU A 23 -9.30 -6.85 -3.67
N ARG A 24 -8.49 -7.11 -2.65
CA ARG A 24 -8.72 -6.58 -1.29
C ARG A 24 -8.77 -5.05 -1.28
N PHE A 25 -7.85 -4.40 -2.00
CA PHE A 25 -7.82 -2.95 -2.11
C PHE A 25 -9.05 -2.38 -2.82
N PHE A 26 -9.39 -2.88 -4.02
CA PHE A 26 -10.53 -2.40 -4.80
C PHE A 26 -11.82 -2.63 -4.06
N THR A 27 -12.05 -3.83 -3.52
CA THR A 27 -13.26 -4.15 -2.76
C THR A 27 -13.36 -3.29 -1.50
N GLY A 28 -12.27 -3.14 -0.74
CA GLY A 28 -12.24 -2.32 0.47
C GLY A 28 -12.55 -0.84 0.20
N GLN A 29 -11.85 -0.23 -0.77
CA GLN A 29 -12.08 1.17 -1.13
C GLN A 29 -13.46 1.41 -1.72
N THR A 30 -13.92 0.49 -2.57
CA THR A 30 -15.22 0.65 -3.22
C THR A 30 -16.34 0.57 -2.20
N LYS A 31 -16.25 -0.36 -1.24
CA LYS A 31 -17.17 -0.44 -0.10
C LYS A 31 -17.17 0.85 0.72
N GLU A 32 -15.99 1.40 1.06
CA GLU A 32 -15.91 2.65 1.83
C GLU A 32 -16.44 3.86 1.05
N ILE A 33 -16.14 3.98 -0.24
CA ILE A 33 -16.67 5.06 -1.09
C ILE A 33 -18.20 4.97 -1.19
N ALA A 34 -18.74 3.77 -1.40
CA ALA A 34 -20.18 3.54 -1.43
C ALA A 34 -20.82 3.90 -0.09
N ARG A 35 -20.21 3.46 1.03
CA ARG A 35 -20.65 3.79 2.39
C ARG A 35 -20.70 5.29 2.63
N GLN A 36 -19.66 6.04 2.26
CA GLN A 36 -19.63 7.51 2.38
C GLN A 36 -20.69 8.24 1.56
N CYS A 37 -21.32 7.58 0.59
CA CYS A 37 -22.41 8.16 -0.19
C CYS A 37 -23.77 8.00 0.49
N VAL A 38 -23.94 6.99 1.36
CA VAL A 38 -25.24 6.64 1.98
C VAL A 38 -25.27 6.77 3.49
N GLU A 39 -24.10 6.72 4.15
CA GLU A 39 -23.93 6.84 5.59
C GLU A 39 -23.08 8.06 5.97
N PRO A 40 -23.34 8.65 7.15
CA PRO A 40 -22.51 9.73 7.67
C PRO A 40 -21.05 9.28 7.94
N PRO A 41 -20.11 10.23 8.05
CA PRO A 41 -18.73 9.94 8.44
C PRO A 41 -18.66 9.24 9.81
N LEU A 42 -17.87 8.16 9.90
CA LEU A 42 -17.71 7.37 11.14
C LEU A 42 -17.15 8.18 12.32
N ARG A 43 -16.37 9.23 12.03
CA ARG A 43 -15.87 10.18 13.01
C ARG A 43 -16.55 11.51 12.77
N ALA A 44 -17.49 11.86 13.64
CA ALA A 44 -18.12 13.18 13.64
C ALA A 44 -17.03 14.24 13.86
N LYS A 45 -16.79 15.12 12.86
CA LYS A 45 -15.99 16.31 13.11
C LYS A 45 -16.89 17.38 13.74
N VAL A 46 -16.23 18.32 14.44
CA VAL A 46 -16.72 19.48 15.19
C VAL A 46 -18.02 20.10 14.62
N LYS A 47 -18.84 20.67 15.52
CA LYS A 47 -20.16 21.33 15.37
C LYS A 47 -20.48 22.13 14.07
N GLN A 48 -19.52 22.38 13.19
CA GLN A 48 -19.64 23.16 11.96
C GLN A 48 -19.71 22.32 10.66
N GLN A 49 -19.75 20.99 10.72
CA GLN A 49 -19.92 20.18 9.51
C GLN A 49 -21.35 20.28 8.95
N PRO A 50 -21.52 20.40 7.61
CA PRO A 50 -22.83 20.36 6.99
C PRO A 50 -23.51 19.03 7.27
N THR A 51 -24.83 19.05 7.45
CA THR A 51 -25.64 17.85 7.62
C THR A 51 -25.39 16.88 6.48
N PHE A 52 -25.13 15.62 6.81
CA PHE A 52 -24.94 14.56 5.82
C PHE A 52 -26.17 14.45 4.92
N LYS A 53 -25.95 14.39 3.60
CA LYS A 53 -27.00 14.19 2.60
C LYS A 53 -26.63 12.97 1.75
N PRO A 54 -27.47 11.92 1.73
CA PRO A 54 -27.23 10.77 0.87
C PRO A 54 -27.14 11.17 -0.61
N ARG A 55 -26.28 10.49 -1.36
CA ARG A 55 -26.09 10.67 -2.80
C ARG A 55 -25.88 9.33 -3.51
N PRO A 56 -26.11 9.24 -4.83
CA PRO A 56 -25.81 8.02 -5.59
C PRO A 56 -24.32 7.65 -5.54
N SER A 57 -24.02 6.37 -5.30
CA SER A 57 -22.66 5.84 -5.12
C SER A 57 -21.98 5.38 -6.41
N LEU A 58 -22.75 5.08 -7.47
CA LEU A 58 -22.24 4.45 -8.69
C LEU A 58 -21.13 5.27 -9.38
N GLN A 59 -21.36 6.58 -9.58
CA GLN A 59 -20.38 7.43 -10.25
C GLN A 59 -19.07 7.55 -9.44
N PRO A 60 -19.09 7.84 -8.12
CA PRO A 60 -17.87 7.86 -7.31
C PRO A 60 -17.10 6.53 -7.34
N VAL A 61 -17.82 5.41 -7.23
CA VAL A 61 -17.25 4.05 -7.24
C VAL A 61 -16.57 3.75 -8.59
N VAL A 62 -17.29 3.93 -9.70
CA VAL A 62 -16.76 3.62 -11.03
C VAL A 62 -15.61 4.56 -11.38
N SER A 63 -15.71 5.85 -11.02
CA SER A 63 -14.62 6.80 -11.22
C SER A 63 -13.34 6.39 -10.50
N PHE A 64 -13.46 5.87 -9.27
CA PHE A 64 -12.32 5.33 -8.53
C PHE A 64 -11.73 4.10 -9.23
N LEU A 65 -12.55 3.11 -9.56
CA LEU A 65 -12.09 1.86 -10.19
C LEU A 65 -11.36 2.13 -11.51
N VAL A 66 -11.95 2.95 -12.38
CA VAL A 66 -11.35 3.33 -13.67
C VAL A 66 -10.01 4.04 -13.46
N SER A 67 -9.95 4.97 -12.50
CA SER A 67 -8.71 5.71 -12.23
C SER A 67 -7.63 4.81 -11.65
N ALA A 68 -7.98 3.92 -10.72
CA ALA A 68 -7.04 3.01 -10.09
C ALA A 68 -6.47 1.99 -11.09
N VAL A 69 -7.32 1.39 -11.93
CA VAL A 69 -6.87 0.42 -12.94
C VAL A 69 -6.00 1.09 -14.02
N LYS A 70 -6.32 2.33 -14.41
CA LYS A 70 -5.50 3.09 -15.36
C LYS A 70 -4.10 3.44 -14.84
N GLN A 71 -3.90 3.49 -13.53
CA GLN A 71 -2.59 3.78 -12.93
C GLN A 71 -1.69 2.55 -12.91
N LEU A 72 -2.24 1.34 -12.87
CA LEU A 72 -1.46 0.11 -12.75
C LEU A 72 -0.35 -0.06 -13.80
N PRO A 73 -0.57 0.21 -15.10
CA PRO A 73 0.50 0.09 -16.10
C PRO A 73 1.66 1.06 -15.89
N HIS A 74 1.43 2.17 -15.18
CA HIS A 74 2.45 3.16 -14.87
C HIS A 74 3.21 2.84 -13.58
N GLU A 75 2.64 2.01 -12.71
CA GLU A 75 3.29 1.51 -11.50
C GLU A 75 4.20 0.32 -11.91
N ASN A 76 5.46 0.64 -12.19
CA ASN A 76 6.48 -0.29 -12.73
C ASN A 76 6.87 -1.43 -11.75
N VAL A 77 6.01 -2.43 -11.57
CA VAL A 77 6.36 -3.72 -10.95
C VAL A 77 6.37 -4.81 -12.02
N LYS A 78 7.51 -4.91 -12.73
CA LYS A 78 7.76 -5.99 -13.69
C LYS A 78 7.99 -7.29 -12.92
N GLU A 79 7.52 -8.42 -13.47
CA GLU A 79 7.71 -9.75 -12.87
C GLU A 79 7.03 -9.93 -11.50
N ALA A 80 5.93 -9.20 -11.27
CA ALA A 80 5.10 -9.35 -10.08
C ALA A 80 4.53 -10.77 -9.95
N GLU A 81 4.89 -11.46 -8.88
CA GLU A 81 4.31 -12.76 -8.56
C GLU A 81 2.94 -12.60 -7.90
N LYS A 82 2.01 -13.49 -8.26
CA LYS A 82 0.63 -13.48 -7.70
C LYS A 82 0.55 -14.19 -6.36
N ASP A 83 1.49 -15.09 -6.07
CA ASP A 83 1.55 -15.84 -4.83
C ASP A 83 2.01 -14.93 -3.70
N GLU A 84 1.15 -14.73 -2.68
CA GLU A 84 1.47 -13.88 -1.53
C GLU A 84 2.56 -14.49 -0.62
N SER A 85 2.90 -15.77 -0.80
CA SER A 85 4.01 -16.40 -0.12
C SER A 85 5.37 -16.11 -0.78
N ALA A 86 5.39 -15.64 -2.02
CA ALA A 86 6.64 -15.43 -2.74
C ALA A 86 7.32 -14.12 -2.35
N ASP A 87 8.65 -14.07 -2.36
CA ASP A 87 9.40 -12.86 -2.00
C ASP A 87 9.18 -11.70 -2.99
N ARG A 88 8.79 -12.00 -4.23
CA ARG A 88 8.53 -11.03 -5.29
C ARG A 88 7.07 -10.64 -5.46
N HIS A 89 6.19 -11.01 -4.51
CA HIS A 89 4.82 -10.51 -4.57
C HIS A 89 4.78 -9.01 -4.34
N VAL A 90 3.74 -8.39 -4.90
CA VAL A 90 3.55 -6.95 -4.80
C VAL A 90 2.88 -6.62 -3.47
N GLU A 91 3.45 -5.66 -2.76
CA GLU A 91 2.91 -5.02 -1.57
C GLU A 91 2.60 -3.55 -1.87
N ARG A 92 1.54 -3.02 -1.24
CA ARG A 92 1.13 -1.62 -1.40
C ARG A 92 1.29 -0.88 -0.09
N VAL A 93 2.15 0.13 -0.09
CA VAL A 93 2.42 0.96 1.09
C VAL A 93 1.38 2.07 1.24
N TYR A 94 1.29 2.71 2.41
CA TYR A 94 0.24 3.73 2.68
C TYR A 94 0.25 4.93 1.73
N CYS A 95 1.40 5.26 1.12
CA CYS A 95 1.45 6.30 0.09
C CYS A 95 0.89 5.85 -1.27
N SER A 96 0.18 4.71 -1.33
CA SER A 96 -0.48 4.13 -2.51
C SER A 96 0.46 3.51 -3.56
N HIS A 97 1.78 3.59 -3.40
CA HIS A 97 2.72 3.04 -4.38
C HIS A 97 2.99 1.54 -4.15
N LEU A 98 3.31 0.84 -5.24
CA LEU A 98 3.58 -0.59 -5.26
C LEU A 98 5.08 -0.87 -5.18
N PHE A 99 5.43 -1.94 -4.46
CA PHE A 99 6.79 -2.46 -4.36
C PHE A 99 6.75 -3.99 -4.36
N HIS A 100 7.77 -4.67 -4.89
CA HIS A 100 7.99 -6.07 -4.53
C HIS A 100 8.37 -6.16 -3.06
N LEU A 101 7.90 -7.19 -2.36
CA LEU A 101 8.20 -7.39 -0.94
C LEU A 101 9.72 -7.41 -0.69
N GLU A 102 10.49 -8.19 -1.45
CA GLU A 102 11.95 -8.26 -1.35
C GLU A 102 12.63 -6.90 -1.56
N CYS A 103 12.23 -6.19 -2.62
CA CYS A 103 12.77 -4.86 -2.91
C CYS A 103 12.45 -3.87 -1.79
N LEU A 104 11.24 -3.92 -1.24
CA LEU A 104 10.82 -3.08 -0.13
C LEU A 104 11.62 -3.41 1.14
N ILE A 105 11.77 -4.69 1.49
CA ILE A 105 12.55 -5.14 2.64
C ILE A 105 14.00 -4.67 2.52
N THR A 106 14.60 -4.86 1.35
CA THR A 106 15.97 -4.42 1.05
C THR A 106 16.08 -2.91 1.17
N PHE A 107 15.17 -2.16 0.55
CA PHE A 107 15.13 -0.70 0.63
C PHE A 107 15.01 -0.17 2.06
N MET A 108 14.22 -0.84 2.90
CA MET A 108 14.03 -0.48 4.32
C MET A 108 15.26 -0.83 5.18
N LYS A 109 16.06 -1.83 4.81
CA LYS A 109 17.24 -2.31 5.54
C LYS A 109 18.58 -1.70 5.08
N THR A 110 18.63 -1.08 3.91
CA THR A 110 19.83 -0.39 3.41
C THR A 110 19.80 1.08 3.88
N PRO A 111 20.92 1.73 4.22
CA PRO A 111 20.96 3.17 4.53
C PRO A 111 20.60 4.03 3.29
N PRO A 112 20.27 5.33 3.44
CA PRO A 112 20.21 6.12 4.69
C PRO A 112 18.90 5.91 5.45
N PHE A 113 18.94 5.97 6.79
CA PHE A 113 17.77 5.79 7.66
C PHE A 113 17.24 7.10 8.26
N HIS A 114 18.07 8.15 8.31
CA HIS A 114 17.74 9.44 8.90
C HIS A 114 16.50 10.08 8.25
N GLY A 115 15.55 10.52 9.08
CA GLY A 115 14.33 11.19 8.64
C GLY A 115 13.26 10.25 8.06
N GLY A 116 13.47 8.95 8.20
CA GLY A 116 12.60 7.89 7.71
C GLY A 116 12.72 7.65 6.21
N LYS A 117 12.50 6.40 5.81
CA LYS A 117 12.51 5.98 4.41
C LYS A 117 11.40 6.69 3.63
N LYS A 118 11.78 7.39 2.56
CA LYS A 118 10.85 8.11 1.67
C LYS A 118 10.59 7.28 0.43
N CYS A 119 9.34 7.30 -0.03
CA CYS A 119 8.95 6.67 -1.27
C CYS A 119 9.67 7.34 -2.45
N PRO A 120 10.36 6.60 -3.33
CA PRO A 120 11.05 7.17 -4.48
C PRO A 120 10.11 7.87 -5.47
N THR A 121 8.83 7.49 -5.52
CA THR A 121 7.86 8.04 -6.48
C THR A 121 7.22 9.34 -6.02
N CYS A 122 6.89 9.47 -4.72
CA CYS A 122 6.15 10.64 -4.20
C CYS A 122 6.83 11.39 -3.05
N GLY A 123 7.98 10.93 -2.57
CA GLY A 123 8.71 11.55 -1.47
C GLY A 123 8.05 11.46 -0.08
N GLN A 124 6.85 10.87 0.02
CA GLN A 124 6.18 10.64 1.30
C GLN A 124 6.91 9.57 2.11
N ARG A 125 6.90 9.69 3.44
CA ARG A 125 7.48 8.67 4.32
C ARG A 125 6.74 7.34 4.14
N ILE A 126 7.49 6.28 3.85
CA ILE A 126 6.98 4.93 3.86
C ILE A 126 6.69 4.56 5.30
N TYR A 127 5.40 4.39 5.59
CA TYR A 127 4.92 3.78 6.82
C TYR A 127 4.38 2.40 6.46
N HIS A 128 4.55 1.42 7.35
CA HIS A 128 3.92 0.11 7.24
C HIS A 128 3.98 -0.58 8.61
N ASP A 129 2.89 -1.20 9.04
CA ASP A 129 2.83 -1.79 10.39
C ASP A 129 3.84 -2.93 10.58
N LYS A 130 4.09 -3.74 9.53
CA LYS A 130 5.08 -4.84 9.56
C LYS A 130 6.53 -4.37 9.77
N TRP A 131 6.87 -3.11 9.45
CA TRP A 131 8.25 -2.59 9.46
C TRP A 131 8.45 -1.42 10.42
N ARG A 132 7.68 -1.39 11.51
CA ARG A 132 7.78 -0.36 12.55
C ARG A 132 9.05 -0.52 13.39
N LEU A 133 10.20 -0.14 12.84
CA LEU A 133 11.48 -0.05 13.54
C LEU A 133 11.92 1.41 13.64
N SER A 134 12.57 1.76 14.74
CA SER A 134 13.18 3.09 14.88
C SER A 134 14.45 3.21 14.03
N GLU A 135 14.79 4.44 13.65
CA GLU A 135 15.97 4.72 12.81
C GLU A 135 17.24 4.20 13.48
N LYS A 136 17.41 4.49 14.78
CA LYS A 136 18.54 4.02 15.60
C LYS A 136 18.70 2.50 15.59
N ILE A 137 17.62 1.74 15.79
CA ILE A 137 17.67 0.27 15.80
C ILE A 137 18.06 -0.27 14.41
N THR A 138 17.57 0.37 13.35
CA THR A 138 17.88 -0.07 11.98
C THR A 138 19.34 0.24 11.62
N GLU A 139 19.84 1.41 12.02
CA GLU A 139 21.24 1.82 11.89
C GLU A 139 22.18 0.86 12.62
N ASP A 140 21.91 0.57 13.90
CA ASP A 140 22.74 -0.33 14.71
C ASP A 140 22.80 -1.73 14.09
N ARG A 141 21.65 -2.27 13.63
CA ARG A 141 21.59 -3.58 12.96
C ARG A 141 22.38 -3.60 11.67
N TRP A 142 22.27 -2.55 10.85
CA TRP A 142 23.01 -2.46 9.59
C TRP A 142 24.51 -2.34 9.86
N ALA A 143 24.93 -1.52 10.82
CA ALA A 143 26.34 -1.38 11.21
C ALA A 143 26.94 -2.71 11.71
N HIS A 144 26.19 -3.47 12.53
CA HIS A 144 26.59 -4.81 12.95
C HIS A 144 26.71 -5.79 11.78
N GLN A 145 25.76 -5.78 10.85
CA GLN A 145 25.82 -6.64 9.66
C GLN A 145 27.04 -6.31 8.80
N GLN A 146 27.34 -5.03 8.59
CA GLN A 146 28.51 -4.57 7.83
C GLN A 146 29.84 -4.87 8.54
N ALA A 147 29.89 -4.84 9.87
CA ALA A 147 31.07 -5.23 10.63
C ALA A 147 31.37 -6.73 10.43
N ARG A 148 30.35 -7.59 10.57
CA ARG A 148 30.48 -9.03 10.36
C ARG A 148 30.89 -9.39 8.92
N GLU A 149 30.35 -8.68 7.93
CA GLU A 149 30.70 -8.90 6.52
C GLU A 149 32.16 -8.55 6.25
N ARG A 150 32.70 -7.49 6.88
CA ARG A 150 34.13 -7.14 6.81
C ARG A 150 35.00 -8.20 7.47
N GLU A 151 34.66 -8.66 8.67
CA GLU A 151 35.38 -9.73 9.37
C GLU A 151 35.45 -11.01 8.53
N LEU A 152 34.33 -11.43 7.93
CA LEU A 152 34.28 -12.61 7.07
C LEU A 152 35.15 -12.44 5.81
N LYS A 153 35.15 -11.24 5.22
CA LYS A 153 35.98 -10.93 4.06
C LYS A 153 37.47 -10.96 4.40
N GLU A 154 37.86 -10.40 5.53
CA GLU A 154 39.25 -10.45 6.04
C GLU A 154 39.70 -11.89 6.29
N VAL A 155 38.82 -12.74 6.84
CA VAL A 155 39.12 -14.18 7.03
C VAL A 155 39.26 -14.91 5.69
N ALA A 156 38.42 -14.60 4.69
CA ALA A 156 38.50 -15.20 3.37
C ALA A 156 39.80 -14.81 2.65
N GLU A 157 40.19 -13.53 2.71
CA GLU A 157 41.45 -13.02 2.14
C GLU A 157 42.68 -13.62 2.82
N PHE A 158 42.61 -13.95 4.11
CA PHE A 158 43.69 -14.64 4.82
C PHE A 158 43.89 -16.10 4.39
N LEU A 159 42.85 -16.74 3.83
CA LEU A 159 42.86 -18.15 3.43
C LEU A 159 43.21 -18.38 1.95
N GLU A 160 43.30 -17.32 1.14
CA GLU A 160 43.83 -17.34 -0.25
C GLU A 160 45.36 -17.18 -0.28
#